data_AF-A0A8J8PVX1-F1
#
_entry.id   AF-A0A8J8PVX1-F1
#
_cell.length_a   1.000
_cell.length_b   1.000
_cell.length_c   1.000
_cell.angle_alpha   90.00
_cell.angle_beta   90.00
_cell.angle_gamma   90.00
#
_symmetry.space_group_name_H-M   'P 1'
#
loop_
_entity.id
_entity.type
_entity.pdbx_description
1 polymer ?
#
loop_
_entity_poly.entity_id
_entity_poly.type
_entity_poly.pdbx_seq_one_letter_code
_entity_poly.pdbx_strand_id
1 'polypeptide(L)'
;MGIRTAIEHNALVTFLLLFAIGWVVLIGLQITAQMGSPTSINWVGRHGLGGVMGILVMLIFLGLVIAAFGALGEPDPAPEEWPPE
;
A
#
# COMPACT_ATOMS: atom_id res chain seq x y z
N MET A 1 16.38 -5.44 -5.27
CA MET A 1 16.14 -4.15 -5.97
C MET A 1 16.06 -3.06 -4.93
N GLY A 2 16.65 -1.89 -5.19
CA GLY A 2 16.75 -0.81 -4.19
C GLY A 2 15.87 0.38 -4.55
N ILE A 3 15.55 1.19 -3.55
CA ILE A 3 14.86 2.49 -3.73
C ILE A 3 15.57 3.33 -4.80
N ARG A 4 16.90 3.22 -4.90
CA ARG A 4 17.71 3.87 -5.94
C ARG A 4 17.21 3.56 -7.35
N THR A 5 16.94 2.29 -7.67
CA THR A 5 16.51 1.87 -9.02
C THR A 5 15.11 2.41 -9.35
N ALA A 6 14.19 2.41 -8.38
CA ALA A 6 12.86 2.97 -8.56
C ALA A 6 12.91 4.50 -8.79
N ILE A 7 13.78 5.21 -8.06
CA ILE A 7 14.01 6.65 -8.26
C ILE A 7 14.59 6.93 -9.65
N GLU A 8 15.55 6.13 -10.10
CA GLU A 8 16.16 6.23 -11.42
C GLU A 8 15.13 6.01 -12.54
N HIS A 9 14.17 5.11 -12.34
CA HIS A 9 13.08 4.87 -13.30
C HIS A 9 12.03 5.99 -13.28
N ASN A 10 11.45 6.30 -12.12
CA ASN A 10 10.49 7.39 -11.97
C ASN A 10 10.41 7.91 -10.52
N ALA A 11 11.14 9.00 -10.25
CA ALA A 11 11.21 9.62 -8.94
C ALA A 11 9.85 10.11 -8.39
N LEU A 12 8.97 10.64 -9.26
CA LEU A 12 7.66 11.15 -8.83
C LEU A 12 6.75 10.00 -8.38
N VAL A 13 6.67 8.92 -9.18
CA VAL A 13 5.85 7.75 -8.83
C VAL A 13 6.40 7.08 -7.57
N THR A 14 7.72 6.93 -7.47
CA THR A 14 8.39 6.42 -6.25
C THR A 14 8.01 7.24 -5.02
N PHE A 15 8.08 8.58 -5.10
CA PHE A 15 7.71 9.45 -4.00
C PHE A 15 6.22 9.29 -3.62
N LEU A 16 5.32 9.25 -4.60
CA LEU A 16 3.88 9.07 -4.35
C LEU A 16 3.57 7.72 -3.69
N LEU A 17 4.25 6.64 -4.09
CA LEU A 17 4.06 5.32 -3.47
C LEU A 17 4.59 5.29 -2.03
N LEU A 18 5.77 5.88 -1.78
CA LEU A 18 6.30 5.99 -0.41
C LEU A 18 5.39 6.84 0.48
N PHE A 19 4.88 7.96 -0.06
CA PHE A 19 3.88 8.78 0.60
C PHE A 19 2.60 7.98 0.91
N ALA A 20 2.10 7.22 -0.07
CA ALA A 20 0.91 6.38 0.10
C ALA A 20 1.12 5.32 1.21
N ILE A 21 2.29 4.68 1.27
CA ILE A 21 2.64 3.75 2.36
C ILE A 21 2.55 4.44 3.72
N GLY A 22 3.19 5.61 3.87
CA GLY A 22 3.15 6.38 5.12
C GLY A 22 1.73 6.80 5.49
N TRP A 23 0.96 7.27 4.50
CA TRP A 23 -0.44 7.66 4.66
C TRP A 23 -1.31 6.50 5.15
N VAL A 24 -1.17 5.31 4.57
CA VAL A 24 -1.94 4.13 4.98
C VAL A 24 -1.66 3.75 6.43
N VAL A 25 -0.40 3.84 6.86
CA VAL A 25 -0.04 3.60 8.26
C VAL A 25 -0.74 4.61 9.18
N LEU A 26 -0.73 5.91 8.82
CA LEU A 26 -1.40 6.94 9.62
C LEU A 26 -2.92 6.73 9.71
N ILE A 27 -3.57 6.38 8.60
CA ILE A 27 -5.00 6.07 8.59
C ILE A 27 -5.29 4.81 9.39
N GLY A 28 -4.46 3.77 9.29
CA GLY A 28 -4.58 2.56 10.10
C GLY A 28 -4.53 2.87 11.61
N LEU A 29 -3.60 3.72 12.03
CA LEU A 29 -3.50 4.20 13.41
C LEU A 29 -4.71 5.04 13.83
N GLN A 30 -5.27 5.84 12.92
CA GLN A 30 -6.47 6.61 13.19
C GLN A 30 -7.69 5.70 13.37
N ILE A 31 -7.82 4.64 12.56
CA ILE A 31 -8.90 3.65 12.68
C ILE A 31 -8.79 2.93 14.04
N THR A 32 -7.61 2.47 14.42
CA THR A 32 -7.42 1.78 15.71
C THR A 32 -7.68 2.71 16.91
N ALA A 33 -7.33 4.00 16.79
CA ALA A 33 -7.59 4.99 17.83
C ALA A 33 -9.07 5.38 17.97
N GLN A 34 -9.84 5.26 16.88
CA GLN A 34 -11.25 5.70 16.85
C GLN A 34 -12.25 4.56 16.93
N MET A 35 -11.85 3.31 16.66
CA MET A 35 -12.78 2.18 16.69
C MET A 35 -13.30 1.90 18.11
N GLY A 36 -14.59 1.56 18.20
CA GLY A 36 -15.18 1.07 19.44
C GLY A 36 -14.77 -0.37 19.76
N SER A 37 -15.23 -0.92 20.90
CA SER A 37 -14.97 -2.31 21.24
C SER A 37 -15.52 -3.28 20.18
N PRO A 38 -14.74 -4.27 19.70
CA PRO A 38 -15.21 -5.30 18.76
C PRO A 38 -16.32 -6.19 19.32
N THR A 39 -16.44 -6.27 20.65
CA THR A 39 -17.42 -7.12 21.35
C THR A 39 -18.68 -6.36 21.75
N SER A 40 -18.78 -5.07 21.41
CA SER A 40 -19.94 -4.23 21.72
C SER A 40 -21.11 -4.52 20.77
N ILE A 41 -22.31 -4.63 21.33
CA ILE A 41 -23.57 -4.83 20.59
C ILE A 41 -24.08 -3.51 19.98
N ASN A 42 -23.48 -2.37 20.32
CA ASN A 42 -23.88 -1.07 19.78
C ASN A 42 -23.46 -0.95 18.30
N TRP A 43 -24.46 -1.03 17.41
CA TRP A 43 -24.28 -1.04 15.95
C TRP A 43 -24.21 0.36 15.32
N VAL A 44 -24.60 1.41 16.05
CA VAL A 44 -24.68 2.79 15.53
C VAL A 44 -23.46 3.59 15.99
N GLY A 45 -22.73 4.20 15.04
CA GLY A 45 -21.58 5.08 15.31
C GLY A 45 -20.23 4.36 15.20
N ARG A 46 -19.33 4.60 16.16
CA ARG A 46 -17.99 3.99 16.20
C ARG A 46 -18.08 2.50 16.57
N HIS A 47 -18.36 1.67 15.57
CA HIS A 47 -18.52 0.23 15.74
C HIS A 47 -17.19 -0.51 15.58
N GLY A 48 -16.87 -1.42 16.51
CA GLY A 48 -15.58 -2.11 16.53
C GLY A 48 -15.35 -3.05 15.35
N LEU A 49 -16.38 -3.77 14.88
CA LEU A 49 -16.24 -4.62 13.68
C LEU A 49 -16.01 -3.79 12.41
N GLY A 50 -16.59 -2.59 12.34
CA GLY A 50 -16.33 -1.65 11.24
C GLY A 50 -14.87 -1.20 11.22
N GLY A 51 -14.29 -0.93 12.41
CA GLY A 51 -12.86 -0.65 12.56
C GLY A 51 -11.98 -1.82 12.11
N VAL A 52 -12.30 -3.05 12.53
CA VAL A 52 -11.57 -4.27 12.12
C VAL A 52 -11.61 -4.45 10.60
N MET A 53 -12.77 -4.30 9.97
CA MET A 53 -12.88 -4.38 8.51
C MET A 53 -12.11 -3.25 7.82
N GLY A 54 -12.13 -2.04 8.37
CA GLY A 54 -11.31 -0.93 7.88
C GLY A 54 -9.81 -1.25 7.90
N ILE A 55 -9.31 -1.84 8.99
CA ILE A 55 -7.91 -2.28 9.10
C ILE A 55 -7.59 -3.35 8.06
N LEU A 56 -8.47 -4.35 7.89
CA LEU A 56 -8.29 -5.41 6.90
C LEU A 56 -8.16 -4.84 5.48
N VAL A 57 -9.04 -3.90 5.11
CA VAL A 57 -8.98 -3.21 3.81
C VAL A 57 -7.68 -2.41 3.67
N MET A 58 -7.26 -1.70 4.72
CA MET A 58 -6.00 -0.96 4.70
C MET A 58 -4.79 -1.87 4.52
N LEU A 59 -4.77 -3.06 5.12
CA LEU A 59 -3.70 -4.04 4.95
C LEU A 59 -3.65 -4.59 3.52
N ILE A 60 -4.80 -4.89 2.92
CA ILE A 60 -4.87 -5.34 1.52
C ILE A 60 -4.35 -4.23 0.59
N PHE A 61 -4.82 -3.00 0.80
CA PHE A 61 -4.37 -1.84 0.01
C PHE A 61 -2.87 -1.59 0.18
N LEU A 62 -2.34 -1.67 1.40
CA LEU A 62 -0.91 -1.57 1.66
C LEU A 62 -0.12 -2.63 0.89
N GLY A 63 -0.59 -3.87 0.87
CA GLY A 63 0.01 -4.96 0.09
C GLY A 63 0.07 -4.63 -1.40
N LEU A 64 -0.99 -4.04 -1.97
CA LEU A 64 -1.02 -3.60 -3.37
C LEU A 64 -0.01 -2.48 -3.65
N VAL A 65 0.10 -1.50 -2.75
CA VAL A 65 1.05 -0.40 -2.89
C VAL A 65 2.50 -0.90 -2.83
N ILE A 66 2.80 -1.85 -1.93
CA ILE A 66 4.11 -2.48 -1.83
C ILE A 66 4.42 -3.30 -3.11
N ALA A 67 3.45 -4.05 -3.62
CA ALA A 67 3.61 -4.79 -4.87
C ALA A 67 3.87 -3.85 -6.06
N ALA A 68 3.15 -2.74 -6.16
CA ALA A 68 3.37 -1.71 -7.19
C ALA A 68 4.74 -1.05 -7.05
N PHE A 69 5.22 -0.85 -5.82
CA PHE A 69 6.57 -0.34 -5.58
C PHE A 69 7.64 -1.34 -6.02
N GLY A 70 7.41 -2.65 -5.82
CA GLY A 70 8.26 -3.71 -6.34
C GLY A 70 8.37 -3.64 -7.86
N ALA A 71 7.22 -3.56 -8.54
CA ALA A 71 7.09 -3.50 -10.00
C ALA A 71 7.93 -2.41 -10.68
N LEU A 72 8.17 -1.28 -10.01
CA LEU A 72 9.00 -0.18 -10.53
C LEU A 72 10.50 -0.48 -10.55
N GLY A 73 10.94 -1.50 -9.82
CA GLY A 73 12.32 -1.95 -9.80
C GLY A 73 12.64 -3.00 -10.85
N GLU A 74 11.61 -3.64 -11.43
CA GLU A 74 11.82 -4.57 -12.53
C GLU A 74 12.28 -3.81 -13.78
N PRO A 75 13.41 -4.19 -14.39
CA PRO A 75 13.77 -3.67 -15.70
C PRO A 75 12.63 -4.03 -16.66
N ASP A 76 12.17 -3.04 -17.44
CA ASP A 76 11.26 -3.30 -18.56
C ASP A 76 11.78 -4.49 -19.36
N PRO A 77 10.92 -5.39 -19.86
CA PRO A 77 11.37 -6.45 -20.75
C PRO A 77 12.05 -5.77 -21.93
N ALA A 78 13.39 -5.85 -21.98
CA ALA A 78 14.12 -5.42 -23.14
C ALA A 78 13.52 -6.18 -24.33
N PRO A 79 13.27 -5.52 -25.47
CA PRO A 79 12.90 -6.24 -26.68
C PRO A 79 13.89 -7.38 -26.87
N GLU A 80 13.39 -8.59 -27.16
CA GLU A 80 14.27 -9.70 -27.53
C GLU A 80 15.24 -9.20 -28.60
N GLU A 81 16.53 -9.46 -28.41
CA GLU A 81 17.55 -9.03 -29.36
C GLU A 81 17.19 -9.57 -30.73
N TRP A 82 16.90 -8.65 -31.66
CA TRP A 82 16.63 -8.99 -33.05
C TRP A 82 17.83 -8.55 -33.90
N PRO A 83 18.43 -9.44 -34.71
CA PRO A 83 18.03 -10.82 -34.98
C PRO A 83 18.54 -11.82 -33.91
N PRO A 84 17.83 -12.94 -33.68
CA PRO A 84 18.28 -13.99 -32.78
C PRO A 84 19.54 -14.67 -33.32
N GLU A 85 20.53 -14.90 -32.44
CA GLU A 85 21.73 -15.71 -32.74
C GLU A 85 21.44 -17.21 -32.65
#